data_AF-A0A8V5FTZ6-F1
#
_entry.id   AF-A0A8V5FTZ6-F1
#
_cell.length_a   1.000
_cell.length_b   1.000
_cell.length_c   1.000
_cell.angle_alpha   90.00
_cell.angle_beta   90.00
_cell.angle_gamma   90.00
#
_symmetry.space_group_name_H-M   'P 1'
#
loop_
_entity.id
_entity.type
_entity.pdbx_description
1 polymer ?
#
loop_
_entity_poly.entity_id
_entity_poly.type
_entity_poly.pdbx_seq_one_letter_code
_entity_poly.pdbx_strand_id
1 'polypeptide(L)'
;MTATAEPRTWAAEHFSRACFLLYEQMHPRDPFGQVMQQHFNQLNSTLHSVAEYPDCEAQQKRFLAKGWTECSVMDMNEFFTCCIPEDEQQRVQTLEPFDEYEVTLLYSEHQ
;
A
#
# COMPACT_ATOMS: atom_id res chain seq x y z
N MET A 1 25.34 -1.89 16.75
CA MET A 1 23.87 -1.89 16.95
C MET A 1 23.34 -2.97 16.03
N THR A 2 22.81 -4.05 16.59
CA THR A 2 22.31 -5.21 15.86
C THR A 2 21.23 -4.77 14.90
N ALA A 3 21.44 -5.02 13.60
CA ALA A 3 20.42 -4.88 12.59
C ALA A 3 19.22 -5.72 13.03
N THR A 4 18.13 -5.09 13.44
CA THR A 4 16.84 -5.76 13.51
C THR A 4 16.58 -6.21 12.08
N ALA A 5 16.69 -7.51 11.81
CA ALA A 5 16.42 -8.05 10.49
C ALA A 5 15.01 -7.61 10.10
N GLU A 6 14.88 -6.82 9.03
CA GLU A 6 13.57 -6.40 8.58
C GLU A 6 12.71 -7.66 8.36
N PRO A 7 11.46 -7.72 8.87
CA PRO A 7 10.66 -8.94 8.85
C PRO A 7 10.59 -9.63 7.47
N ARG A 8 10.62 -8.82 6.40
CA ARG A 8 10.69 -9.29 5.00
C ARG A 8 11.99 -10.02 4.66
N THR A 9 13.13 -9.52 5.13
CA THR A 9 14.45 -10.15 4.92
C THR A 9 14.54 -11.43 5.74
N TRP A 10 14.15 -11.36 7.01
CA TRP A 10 14.12 -12.53 7.88
C TRP A 10 13.24 -13.65 7.31
N ALA A 11 12.04 -13.33 6.84
CA ALA A 11 11.14 -14.32 6.25
C ALA A 11 11.72 -14.95 4.97
N ALA A 12 12.33 -14.15 4.09
CA ALA A 12 12.97 -14.66 2.87
C ALA A 12 14.13 -15.61 3.16
N GLU A 13 14.87 -15.38 4.25
CA GLU A 13 16.01 -16.23 4.65
C GLU A 13 15.58 -17.54 5.33
N HIS A 14 14.44 -17.56 6.04
CA HIS A 14 14.07 -18.67 6.93
C HIS A 14 13.03 -19.62 6.32
N PHE A 15 12.26 -19.18 5.32
CA PHE A 15 11.24 -20.00 4.69
C PHE A 15 11.60 -20.29 3.24
N SER A 16 11.61 -21.57 2.86
CA SER A 16 11.79 -21.96 1.45
C SER A 16 10.61 -21.56 0.55
N ARG A 17 9.43 -21.34 1.14
CA ARG A 17 8.21 -20.86 0.48
C ARG A 17 7.46 -19.94 1.45
N ALA A 18 7.35 -18.67 1.10
CA ALA A 18 6.59 -17.68 1.87
C ALA A 18 5.83 -16.74 0.94
N CYS A 19 4.79 -16.11 1.48
CA CYS A 19 4.10 -14.99 0.88
C CYS A 19 4.08 -13.86 1.91
N PHE A 20 4.34 -12.63 1.47
CA PHE A 20 4.30 -11.45 2.31
C PHE A 20 3.27 -10.48 1.73
N LEU A 21 2.25 -10.17 2.53
CA LEU A 21 1.22 -9.19 2.18
C LEU A 21 1.52 -7.90 2.93
N LEU A 22 1.61 -6.80 2.19
CA LEU A 22 1.86 -5.47 2.72
C LEU A 22 0.80 -4.52 2.18
N TYR A 23 0.20 -3.75 3.08
CA TYR A 23 -0.74 -2.68 2.79
C TYR A 23 -0.20 -1.42 3.46
N GLU A 24 0.17 -0.42 2.67
CA GLU A 24 0.73 0.84 3.18
C GLU A 24 0.58 1.98 2.17
N GLN A 25 0.82 3.21 2.62
CA GLN A 25 0.62 4.42 1.82
C GLN A 25 1.57 4.52 0.62
N MET A 26 1.11 5.13 -0.47
CA MET A 26 1.90 5.50 -1.66
C MET A 26 1.73 6.98 -2.05
N HIS A 27 2.47 7.40 -3.08
CA HIS A 27 2.37 8.71 -3.73
C HIS A 27 2.52 9.92 -2.81
N PRO A 28 3.58 10.02 -1.98
CA PRO A 28 3.70 11.08 -0.97
C PRO A 28 3.90 12.48 -1.56
N ARG A 29 4.25 12.60 -2.85
CA ARG A 29 4.74 13.85 -3.44
C ARG A 29 3.67 14.67 -4.14
N ASP A 30 2.51 14.09 -4.41
CA ASP A 30 1.40 14.85 -4.98
C ASP A 30 0.70 15.72 -3.90
N PRO A 31 -0.26 16.59 -4.26
CA PRO A 31 -0.94 17.43 -3.28
C PRO A 31 -1.63 16.65 -2.17
N PHE A 32 -2.24 15.49 -2.47
CA PHE A 32 -2.95 14.69 -1.48
C PHE A 32 -1.95 14.02 -0.52
N GLY A 33 -0.92 13.37 -1.06
CA GLY A 33 0.17 12.75 -0.31
C GLY A 33 0.95 13.75 0.56
N GLN A 34 1.10 15.00 0.13
CA GLN A 34 1.68 16.06 0.97
C GLN A 34 0.80 16.41 2.16
N VAL A 35 -0.52 16.57 1.94
CA VAL A 35 -1.48 16.81 3.02
C VAL A 35 -1.52 15.63 3.99
N MET A 36 -1.55 14.39 3.47
CA MET A 36 -1.48 13.17 4.25
C MET A 36 -0.23 13.13 5.15
N GLN A 37 0.95 13.38 4.59
CA GLN A 37 2.19 13.42 5.38
C GLN A 37 2.16 14.51 6.46
N GLN A 38 1.65 15.71 6.13
CA GLN A 38 1.51 16.79 7.11
C GLN A 38 0.57 16.41 8.26
N HIS A 39 -0.56 15.77 7.95
CA HIS A 39 -1.51 15.28 8.94
C HIS A 39 -0.83 14.32 9.94
N PHE A 40 -0.15 13.29 9.43
CA PHE A 40 0.55 12.31 10.28
C PHE A 40 1.71 12.92 11.08
N ASN A 41 2.41 13.91 10.51
CA ASN A 41 3.46 14.64 11.22
C ASN A 41 2.89 15.47 12.39
N GLN A 42 1.74 16.13 12.21
CA GLN A 42 1.09 16.88 13.29
C GLN A 42 0.64 15.98 14.46
N LEU A 43 0.36 14.70 14.16
CA LEU A 43 0.01 13.69 15.16
C LEU A 43 1.24 13.01 15.80
N ASN A 44 2.47 13.45 15.49
CA ASN A 44 3.72 12.79 15.89
C ASN A 44 3.81 11.31 15.42
N SER A 45 3.23 11.00 14.27
CA SER A 45 3.18 9.65 13.69
C SER A 45 3.69 9.66 12.25
N THR A 46 4.90 10.18 12.03
CA THR A 46 5.51 10.33 10.70
C THR A 46 5.51 9.02 9.89
N LEU A 47 5.04 9.11 8.66
CA LEU A 47 5.08 8.00 7.69
C LEU A 47 6.48 7.89 7.08
N HIS A 48 7.34 7.05 7.65
CA HIS A 48 8.72 6.89 7.17
C HIS A 48 8.81 6.03 5.89
N SER A 49 8.06 4.93 5.80
CA SER A 49 8.13 4.01 4.65
C SER A 49 7.82 4.72 3.34
N VAL A 50 6.75 5.53 3.30
CA VAL A 50 6.29 6.15 2.06
C VAL A 50 7.32 7.13 1.47
N ALA A 51 8.17 7.74 2.30
CA ALA A 51 9.24 8.61 1.82
C ALA A 51 10.36 7.84 1.10
N GLU A 52 10.67 6.62 1.56
CA GLU A 52 11.70 5.75 0.99
C GLU A 52 11.16 4.89 -0.17
N TYR A 53 9.89 4.50 -0.11
CA TYR A 53 9.21 3.64 -1.08
C TYR A 53 7.93 4.33 -1.59
N PRO A 54 8.08 5.38 -2.42
CA PRO A 54 6.97 6.29 -2.75
C PRO A 54 5.98 5.76 -3.81
N ASP A 55 6.34 4.72 -4.56
CA ASP A 55 5.59 4.25 -5.72
C ASP A 55 5.73 2.73 -5.89
N CYS A 56 4.92 2.17 -6.80
CA CYS A 56 4.90 0.73 -7.07
C CYS A 56 6.28 0.17 -7.46
N GLU A 57 7.07 0.92 -8.23
CA GLU A 57 8.41 0.48 -8.65
C GLU A 57 9.36 0.39 -7.45
N ALA A 58 9.34 1.39 -6.56
CA ALA A 58 10.13 1.38 -5.34
C ALA A 58 9.73 0.24 -4.40
N GLN A 59 8.43 -0.05 -4.26
CA GLN A 59 7.93 -1.18 -3.48
C GLN A 59 8.37 -2.52 -4.08
N GLN A 60 8.27 -2.71 -5.40
CA GLN A 60 8.76 -3.93 -6.04
C GLN A 60 10.26 -4.13 -5.80
N LYS A 61 11.06 -3.09 -6.02
CA LYS A 61 12.51 -3.12 -5.76
C LYS A 61 12.82 -3.47 -4.30
N ARG A 62 12.05 -2.94 -3.35
CA ARG A 62 12.20 -3.21 -1.91
C ARG A 62 12.14 -4.70 -1.59
N PHE A 63 11.23 -5.45 -2.19
CA PHE A 63 11.10 -6.88 -1.95
C PHE A 63 12.09 -7.70 -2.76
N LEU A 64 12.23 -7.42 -4.06
CA LEU A 64 13.12 -8.18 -4.94
C LEU A 64 14.59 -8.07 -4.49
N ALA A 65 15.01 -6.92 -3.98
CA ALA A 65 16.36 -6.73 -3.43
C ALA A 65 16.64 -7.52 -2.14
N LYS A 66 15.61 -8.09 -1.50
CA LYS A 66 15.70 -8.85 -0.24
C LYS A 66 15.49 -10.36 -0.42
N GLY A 67 15.59 -10.86 -1.65
CA GLY A 67 15.55 -12.30 -1.94
C GLY A 67 14.15 -12.85 -2.23
N TRP A 68 13.13 -11.99 -2.35
CA TRP A 68 11.82 -12.39 -2.85
C TRP A 68 11.90 -12.63 -4.36
N THR A 69 11.29 -13.71 -4.83
CA THR A 69 11.35 -14.11 -6.24
C THR A 69 10.37 -13.34 -7.12
N GLU A 70 9.24 -12.94 -6.55
CA GLU A 70 8.15 -12.23 -7.22
C GLU A 70 7.58 -11.17 -6.28
N CYS A 71 7.13 -10.05 -6.85
CA CYS A 71 6.44 -8.99 -6.12
C CYS A 71 5.43 -8.31 -7.05
N SER A 72 4.17 -8.33 -6.65
CA SER A 72 3.09 -7.60 -7.30
C SER A 72 2.64 -6.49 -6.36
N VAL A 73 2.36 -5.32 -6.94
CA VAL A 73 1.90 -4.14 -6.22
C VAL A 73 0.73 -3.60 -7.03
N MET A 74 -0.33 -3.22 -6.33
CA MET A 74 -1.51 -2.59 -6.89
C MET A 74 -2.06 -1.61 -5.85
N ASP A 75 -2.69 -0.54 -6.31
CA ASP A 75 -3.44 0.34 -5.42
C ASP A 75 -4.83 -0.23 -5.10
N MET A 76 -5.55 0.42 -4.18
CA MET A 76 -6.88 -0.04 -3.78
C MET A 76 -7.96 0.12 -4.85
N ASN A 77 -7.79 1.01 -5.84
CA ASN A 77 -8.71 1.09 -6.98
C ASN A 77 -8.51 -0.10 -7.93
N GLU A 78 -7.25 -0.43 -8.24
CA GLU A 78 -6.90 -1.62 -9.01
C GLU A 78 -7.38 -2.89 -8.31
N PHE A 79 -7.19 -2.98 -6.99
CA PHE A 79 -7.69 -4.11 -6.20
C PHE A 79 -9.22 -4.22 -6.27
N PHE A 80 -9.94 -3.13 -6.02
CA PHE A 80 -11.41 -3.14 -6.05
C PHE A 80 -11.95 -3.51 -7.43
N THR A 81 -11.35 -3.00 -8.50
CA THR A 81 -11.82 -3.23 -9.87
C THR A 81 -11.41 -4.60 -10.43
N CYS A 82 -10.20 -5.08 -10.13
CA CYS A 82 -9.65 -6.29 -10.73
C CYS A 82 -9.81 -7.55 -9.87
N CYS A 83 -9.85 -7.41 -8.54
CA CYS A 83 -9.84 -8.56 -7.62
C CYS A 83 -11.19 -8.82 -6.95
N ILE A 84 -12.10 -7.84 -6.92
CA ILE A 84 -13.44 -8.02 -6.34
C ILE A 84 -14.45 -8.37 -7.44
N PRO A 85 -15.24 -9.45 -7.29
CA PRO A 85 -16.31 -9.80 -8.21
C PRO A 85 -17.34 -8.67 -8.40
N GLU A 86 -17.88 -8.52 -9.60
CA GLU A 86 -18.83 -7.44 -9.94
C GLU A 86 -20.09 -7.46 -9.05
N ASP A 87 -20.58 -8.65 -8.69
CA ASP A 87 -21.72 -8.81 -7.79
C ASP A 87 -21.43 -8.30 -6.37
N GLU A 88 -20.20 -8.51 -5.87
CA GLU A 88 -19.76 -7.94 -4.59
C GLU A 88 -19.56 -6.42 -4.68
N GLN A 89 -19.02 -5.90 -5.79
CA GLN A 89 -18.91 -4.45 -6.00
C GLN A 89 -20.31 -3.79 -5.99
N GLN A 90 -21.26 -4.36 -6.72
CA GLN A 90 -22.65 -3.90 -6.74
C GLN A 90 -23.31 -4.01 -5.36
N ARG A 91 -23.12 -5.13 -4.66
CA ARG A 91 -23.65 -5.32 -3.31
C ARG A 91 -23.16 -4.23 -2.38
N VAL A 92 -21.86 -3.91 -2.38
CA VAL A 92 -21.27 -2.85 -1.55
C VAL A 92 -21.86 -1.49 -1.88
N GLN A 93 -22.00 -1.15 -3.17
CA GLN A 93 -22.59 0.13 -3.62
C GLN A 93 -24.07 0.30 -3.20
N THR A 94 -24.77 -0.79 -2.89
CA THR A 94 -26.17 -0.73 -2.43
C THR A 94 -26.35 -0.63 -0.92
N LEU A 95 -25.28 -0.77 -0.12
CA LEU A 95 -25.37 -0.80 1.34
C LEU A 95 -25.82 0.54 1.92
N GLU A 96 -25.34 1.64 1.34
CA GLU A 96 -25.73 2.99 1.71
C GLU A 96 -25.71 3.91 0.48
N PRO A 97 -26.56 4.95 0.43
CA PRO A 97 -26.41 6.01 -0.56
C PRO A 97 -25.06 6.70 -0.37
N PHE A 98 -24.23 6.68 -1.41
CA PHE A 98 -22.89 7.27 -1.40
C PHE A 98 -22.75 8.29 -2.54
N ASP A 99 -22.15 9.46 -2.29
CA ASP A 99 -21.99 10.55 -3.25
C ASP A 99 -20.53 11.03 -3.41
N GLU A 100 -19.60 10.60 -2.56
CA GLU A 100 -18.19 11.04 -2.56
C GLU A 100 -17.24 10.14 -3.39
N TYR A 101 -17.71 9.58 -4.52
CA TYR A 101 -16.93 8.61 -5.33
C TYR A 101 -15.55 9.13 -5.76
N GLU A 102 -15.49 10.37 -6.25
CA GLU A 102 -14.24 11.02 -6.67
C GLU A 102 -13.22 11.09 -5.52
N VAL A 103 -13.71 11.33 -4.30
CA VAL A 103 -12.89 11.38 -3.10
C VAL A 103 -12.39 9.98 -2.76
N THR A 104 -13.27 8.97 -2.75
CA THR A 104 -12.86 7.58 -2.49
C THR A 104 -11.82 7.09 -3.48
N LEU A 105 -11.98 7.41 -4.78
CA LEU A 105 -10.98 7.08 -5.80
C LEU A 105 -9.64 7.70 -5.43
N LEU A 106 -9.59 9.01 -5.15
CA LEU A 106 -8.36 9.71 -4.77
C LEU A 106 -7.69 9.12 -3.51
N TYR A 107 -8.47 8.80 -2.46
CA TYR A 107 -7.94 8.16 -1.25
C TYR A 107 -7.35 6.78 -1.55
N SER A 108 -8.02 6.01 -2.42
CA SER A 108 -7.65 4.64 -2.77
C SER A 108 -6.42 4.56 -3.68
N GLU A 109 -6.14 5.59 -4.50
CA GLU A 109 -4.89 5.70 -5.27
C GLU A 109 -3.63 5.83 -4.38
N HIS A 110 -3.83 6.17 -3.10
CA HIS A 110 -2.77 6.38 -2.13
C HIS A 110 -2.63 5.22 -1.13
N GLN A 111 -3.33 4.11 -1.35
CA GLN A 111 -3.35 2.92 -0.49
C GLN A 111 -3.14 1.63 -1.29
#